data_AF-A0A822AQH5-F1
#
_entry.id   AF-A0A822AQH5-F1
#
_cell.length_a   1.000
_cell.length_b   1.000
_cell.length_c   1.000
_cell.angle_alpha   90.00
_cell.angle_beta   90.00
_cell.angle_gamma   90.00
#
_symmetry.space_group_name_H-M   'P 1'
#
loop_
_entity.id
_entity.type
_entity.pdbx_description
1 polymer ?
#
loop_
_entity_poly.entity_id
_entity_poly.type
_entity_poly.pdbx_seq_one_letter_code
_entity_poly.pdbx_strand_id
1 'polypeptide(L)'
;MIREKISPSLDSMQELHLKHGWIPGSQSIRPTDDIKEKKHNYITNMLDRYVSLQDFVLHRFFGLKYVVQGNWNSSRMSVSDEEISAARVAAKTASNTHEFRFVPNLFSYQVPTGTNHYVIWFLLNGDEPIDPTT
;
A
#
# COMPACT_ATOMS: atom_id res chain seq x y z
N MET A 1 4.93 29.71 3.78
CA MET A 1 4.71 28.28 3.47
C MET A 1 5.70 27.49 4.31
N ILE A 2 5.27 26.52 5.12
CA ILE A 2 6.19 25.71 5.94
C ILE A 2 7.08 24.92 4.97
N ARG A 3 8.40 25.15 5.02
CA ARG A 3 9.39 24.49 4.15
C ARG A 3 10.28 23.50 4.92
N GLU A 4 9.85 23.13 6.12
CA GLU A 4 10.62 22.30 7.04
C GLU A 4 9.89 20.99 7.34
N LYS A 5 10.65 20.00 7.82
CA LYS A 5 10.12 18.71 8.26
C LYS A 5 9.24 18.93 9.50
N ILE A 6 7.95 18.65 9.36
CA ILE A 6 7.00 18.73 10.47
C ILE A 6 7.21 17.52 11.40
N SER A 7 7.36 17.79 12.70
CA SER A 7 7.37 16.75 13.72
C SER A 7 6.01 16.04 13.76
N PRO A 8 5.98 14.69 13.77
CA PRO A 8 4.73 13.94 13.84
C PRO A 8 4.13 13.84 15.26
N SER A 9 4.78 14.41 16.28
CA SER A 9 4.28 14.37 17.66
C SER A 9 2.94 15.09 17.81
N LEU A 10 2.08 14.59 18.70
CA LEU A 10 0.74 15.16 18.90
C LEU A 10 0.79 16.62 19.33
N ASP A 11 1.72 16.98 20.21
CA ASP A 11 1.86 18.35 20.72
C ASP A 11 2.30 19.32 19.61
N SER A 12 3.30 18.94 18.80
CA SER A 12 3.75 19.77 17.67
C SER A 12 2.66 19.91 16.61
N MET A 13 1.90 18.85 16.34
CA MET A 13 0.77 18.91 15.40
C MET A 13 -0.37 19.78 15.93
N GLN A 14 -0.65 19.75 17.24
CA GLN A 14 -1.67 20.61 17.85
C GLN A 14 -1.26 22.08 17.81
N GLU A 15 0.00 22.39 18.09
CA GLU A 15 0.54 23.76 17.97
C GLU A 15 0.39 24.29 16.53
N LEU A 16 0.78 23.47 15.55
CA LEU A 16 0.63 23.81 14.13
C LEU A 16 -0.84 23.95 13.71
N HIS A 17 -1.73 23.12 14.23
CA HIS A 17 -3.17 23.22 14.01
C HIS A 17 -3.72 24.55 14.55
N LEU A 18 -3.40 24.92 15.78
CA LEU A 18 -3.83 26.19 16.38
C LEU A 18 -3.30 27.40 15.59
N LYS A 19 -2.10 27.29 15.04
CA LYS A 19 -1.46 28.37 14.26
C LYS A 19 -2.03 28.53 12.84
N HIS A 20 -2.36 27.42 12.17
CA HIS A 20 -2.66 27.43 10.74
C HIS A 20 -4.11 27.02 10.40
N GLY A 21 -4.83 26.37 11.31
CA GLY A 21 -6.21 25.94 11.16
C GLY A 21 -6.44 24.75 10.21
N TRP A 22 -5.69 24.65 9.11
CA TRP A 22 -5.84 23.57 8.12
C TRP A 22 -4.97 22.33 8.41
N ILE A 23 -3.96 22.45 9.28
CA ILE A 23 -3.09 21.32 9.65
C ILE A 23 -3.86 20.42 10.63
N PRO A 24 -3.86 19.08 10.48
CA PRO A 24 -4.60 18.19 11.39
C PRO A 24 -4.13 18.29 12.85
N GLY A 25 -5.04 18.61 13.77
CA GLY A 25 -4.77 18.68 15.22
C GLY A 25 -4.64 17.30 15.90
N SER A 26 -4.52 17.30 17.23
CA SER A 26 -4.39 16.08 18.04
C SER A 26 -5.65 15.21 18.02
N GLN A 27 -6.83 15.82 17.84
CA GLN A 27 -8.12 15.14 17.74
C GLN A 27 -8.43 14.59 16.34
N SER A 28 -7.54 14.80 15.36
CA SER A 28 -7.73 14.26 14.02
C SER A 28 -7.58 12.74 14.03
N ILE A 29 -8.33 12.08 13.15
CA ILE A 29 -8.34 10.62 13.02
C ILE A 29 -6.92 10.08 12.78
N ARG A 30 -6.46 9.19 13.68
CA ARG A 30 -5.12 8.57 13.63
C ARG A 30 -5.23 7.05 13.86
N PRO A 31 -4.22 6.26 13.45
CA PRO A 31 -4.12 4.87 13.88
C PRO A 31 -4.01 4.78 15.40
N THR A 32 -4.77 3.86 15.99
CA THR A 32 -4.51 3.40 17.34
C THR A 32 -3.20 2.63 17.38
N ASP A 33 -2.62 2.46 18.57
CA ASP A 33 -1.40 1.67 18.73
C ASP A 33 -1.60 0.21 18.35
N ASP A 34 -2.78 -0.38 18.62
CA ASP A 34 -3.17 -1.71 18.12
C ASP A 34 -3.14 -1.80 16.58
N ILE A 35 -3.65 -0.79 15.87
CA ILE A 35 -3.61 -0.77 14.40
C ILE A 35 -2.16 -0.61 13.89
N LYS A 36 -1.32 0.17 14.59
CA LYS A 36 0.11 0.29 14.26
C LYS A 36 0.82 -1.05 14.44
N GLU A 37 0.58 -1.73 15.54
CA GLU A 37 1.18 -3.04 15.84
C GLU A 37 0.71 -4.10 14.83
N LYS A 38 -0.60 -4.18 14.54
CA LYS A 38 -1.15 -5.04 13.49
C LYS A 38 -0.49 -4.79 12.13
N LYS A 39 -0.34 -3.52 11.75
CA LYS A 39 0.33 -3.13 10.51
C LYS A 39 1.81 -3.55 10.52
N HIS A 40 2.51 -3.33 11.64
CA HIS A 40 3.90 -3.72 11.78
C HIS A 40 4.07 -5.24 11.61
N ASN A 41 3.32 -6.04 12.36
CA ASN A 41 3.36 -7.50 12.28
C ASN A 41 2.99 -8.01 10.88
N TYR A 42 1.99 -7.39 10.24
CA TYR A 42 1.61 -7.75 8.88
C TYR A 42 2.73 -7.48 7.87
N ILE A 43 3.37 -6.31 7.94
CA ILE A 43 4.47 -5.94 7.05
C ILE A 43 5.68 -6.85 7.30
N THR A 44 6.02 -7.13 8.56
CA THR A 44 7.12 -8.03 8.91
C THR A 44 6.89 -9.42 8.31
N ASN A 45 5.72 -10.02 8.58
CA ASN A 45 5.36 -11.33 8.02
C ASN A 45 5.34 -11.34 6.48
N MET A 46 4.94 -10.23 5.85
CA MET A 46 4.98 -10.08 4.41
C MET A 46 6.43 -10.07 3.89
N LEU A 47 7.31 -9.27 4.49
CA LEU A 47 8.72 -9.19 4.08
C LEU A 47 9.44 -10.52 4.28
N ASP A 48 9.08 -11.28 5.31
CA ASP A 48 9.63 -12.61 5.55
C ASP A 48 9.19 -13.63 4.50
N ARG A 49 7.97 -13.49 3.96
CA ARG A 49 7.38 -14.47 3.02
C ARG A 49 7.66 -14.20 1.55
N TYR A 50 7.86 -12.95 1.16
CA TYR A 50 8.02 -12.54 -0.23
C TYR A 50 9.38 -11.95 -0.47
N VAL A 51 9.97 -12.18 -1.65
CA VAL A 51 11.27 -11.61 -2.03
C VAL A 51 11.21 -10.08 -2.03
N SER A 52 10.14 -9.50 -2.60
CA SER A 52 9.90 -8.06 -2.64
C SER A 52 8.45 -7.67 -2.28
N LEU A 53 8.22 -6.38 -2.05
CA LEU A 53 6.87 -5.82 -1.91
C LEU A 53 6.04 -5.99 -3.20
N GLN A 54 6.69 -5.89 -4.36
CA GLN A 54 6.03 -6.06 -5.66
C GLN A 54 5.44 -7.46 -5.79
N ASP A 55 6.22 -8.50 -5.44
CA ASP A 55 5.75 -9.90 -5.48
C ASP A 55 4.53 -10.11 -4.59
N PHE A 56 4.56 -9.53 -3.39
CA PHE A 56 3.43 -9.59 -2.48
C PHE A 56 2.18 -8.96 -3.09
N VAL A 57 2.30 -7.74 -3.66
CA VAL A 57 1.15 -7.03 -4.23
C VAL A 57 0.55 -7.81 -5.41
N LEU A 58 1.41 -8.28 -6.32
CA LEU A 58 1.02 -9.03 -7.51
C LEU A 58 0.32 -10.34 -7.15
N HIS A 59 0.89 -11.12 -6.23
CA HIS A 59 0.25 -12.36 -5.79
C HIS A 59 -1.02 -12.08 -4.99
N ARG A 60 -0.97 -11.20 -3.97
CA ARG A 60 -2.07 -11.03 -3.01
C ARG A 60 -3.28 -10.32 -3.59
N PHE A 61 -3.09 -9.25 -4.35
CA PHE A 61 -4.18 -8.40 -4.82
C PHE A 61 -4.58 -8.70 -6.26
N PHE A 62 -3.62 -9.08 -7.10
CA PHE A 62 -3.88 -9.40 -8.51
C PHE A 62 -3.99 -10.91 -8.77
N GLY A 63 -3.62 -11.76 -7.81
CA GLY A 63 -3.80 -13.21 -7.92
C GLY A 63 -2.80 -13.89 -8.86
N LEU A 64 -1.68 -13.24 -9.17
CA LEU A 64 -0.65 -13.81 -10.04
C LEU A 64 0.01 -15.02 -9.37
N LYS A 65 0.40 -16.00 -10.17
CA LYS A 65 1.10 -17.19 -9.67
C LYS A 65 2.49 -16.82 -9.17
N TYR A 66 2.86 -17.39 -8.03
CA TYR A 66 4.21 -17.25 -7.48
C TYR A 66 5.01 -18.54 -7.64
N VAL A 67 6.32 -18.40 -7.63
CA VAL A 67 7.29 -19.47 -7.47
C VAL A 67 7.97 -19.33 -6.11
N VAL A 68 8.39 -20.45 -5.53
CA VAL A 68 9.17 -20.44 -4.29
C VAL A 68 10.64 -20.45 -4.66
N GLN A 69 11.37 -19.44 -4.19
CA GLN A 69 12.81 -19.31 -4.33
C GLN A 69 13.51 -19.56 -3.00
N GLY A 70 14.72 -20.12 -3.04
CA GLY A 70 15.54 -20.35 -1.85
C GLY A 70 15.66 -21.83 -1.48
N ASN A 71 16.25 -22.09 -0.32
CA ASN A 71 16.39 -23.44 0.21
C ASN A 71 15.27 -23.75 1.22
N TRP A 72 15.28 -24.96 1.78
CA TRP A 72 14.29 -25.42 2.75
C TRP A 72 14.17 -24.53 4.00
N ASN A 73 15.20 -23.73 4.33
CA ASN A 73 15.24 -22.81 5.47
C ASN A 73 15.01 -21.33 5.12
N SER A 74 15.01 -20.96 3.84
CA SER A 74 14.92 -19.56 3.39
C SER A 74 13.97 -19.37 2.20
N SER A 75 12.98 -20.26 2.09
CA SER A 75 12.00 -20.25 1.02
C SER A 75 11.13 -18.98 1.06
N ARG A 76 11.24 -18.14 0.03
CA ARG A 76 10.44 -16.92 -0.17
C ARG A 76 9.71 -16.98 -1.51
N MET A 77 8.58 -16.30 -1.60
CA MET A 77 7.73 -16.26 -2.79
C MET A 77 8.13 -15.11 -3.71
N SER A 78 8.13 -15.35 -5.02
CA SER A 78 8.31 -14.33 -6.06
C SER A 78 7.35 -14.57 -7.22
N VAL A 79 6.94 -13.53 -7.93
CA VAL A 79 6.19 -13.64 -9.18
C VAL A 79 7.17 -13.53 -10.35
N SER A 80 7.09 -14.44 -11.32
CA SER A 80 8.05 -14.43 -12.44
C SER A 80 7.72 -13.33 -13.46
N ASP A 81 8.74 -12.87 -14.18
CA ASP A 81 8.58 -11.84 -15.22
C ASP A 81 7.63 -12.31 -16.34
N GLU A 82 7.61 -13.62 -16.63
CA GLU A 82 6.69 -14.20 -17.62
C GLU A 82 5.23 -14.07 -17.18
N GLU A 83 4.93 -14.34 -15.90
CA GLU A 83 3.58 -14.18 -15.34
C GLU A 83 3.16 -12.71 -15.32
N ILE A 84 4.07 -11.79 -14.96
CA ILE A 84 3.82 -10.34 -14.98
C ILE A 84 3.51 -9.87 -16.41
N SER A 85 4.32 -10.29 -17.38
CA SER A 85 4.15 -9.94 -18.79
C SER A 85 2.82 -10.47 -19.33
N ALA A 86 2.48 -11.73 -19.03
CA ALA A 86 1.21 -12.34 -19.42
C ALA A 86 0.01 -11.57 -18.85
N ALA A 87 0.06 -11.19 -17.56
CA ALA A 87 -0.99 -10.39 -16.93
C ALA A 87 -1.16 -9.01 -17.59
N ARG A 88 -0.06 -8.32 -17.91
CA ARG A 88 -0.10 -7.03 -18.62
C ARG A 88 -0.72 -7.14 -20.02
N VAL A 89 -0.36 -8.19 -20.76
CA VAL A 89 -0.95 -8.43 -22.09
C VAL A 89 -2.44 -8.71 -21.97
N ALA A 90 -2.85 -9.56 -21.02
CA ALA A 90 -4.26 -9.87 -20.79
C ALA A 90 -5.08 -8.63 -20.42
N ALA A 91 -4.58 -7.79 -19.52
CA ALA A 91 -5.22 -6.54 -19.14
C ALA A 91 -5.35 -5.55 -20.32
N LYS A 92 -4.30 -5.45 -21.15
CA LYS A 92 -4.34 -4.64 -22.38
C LYS A 92 -5.39 -5.13 -23.37
N THR A 93 -5.47 -6.45 -23.59
CA THR A 93 -6.46 -7.05 -24.50
C THR A 93 -7.90 -6.90 -23.99
N ALA A 94 -8.11 -6.97 -22.67
CA ALA A 94 -9.45 -6.98 -22.09
C ALA A 94 -10.17 -5.62 -22.15
N SER A 95 -9.48 -4.51 -21.84
CA SER A 95 -10.16 -3.20 -21.79
C SER A 95 -9.34 -2.01 -22.29
N ASN A 96 -8.10 -2.21 -22.75
CA ASN A 96 -7.16 -1.13 -23.08
C ASN A 96 -7.01 -0.06 -21.96
N THR A 97 -7.42 -0.39 -20.72
CA THR A 97 -7.32 0.45 -19.52
C THR A 97 -6.62 -0.34 -18.42
N HIS A 98 -5.92 0.33 -17.51
CA HIS A 98 -5.26 -0.32 -16.38
C HIS A 98 -6.21 -1.25 -15.62
N GLU A 99 -5.70 -2.42 -15.26
CA GLU A 99 -6.42 -3.28 -14.33
C GLU A 99 -6.30 -2.67 -12.94
N PHE A 100 -7.43 -2.56 -12.23
CA PHE A 100 -7.44 -2.06 -10.87
C PHE A 100 -8.17 -3.01 -9.92
N ARG A 101 -7.80 -2.93 -8.65
CA ARG A 101 -8.42 -3.68 -7.56
C ARG A 101 -8.78 -2.73 -6.44
N PHE A 102 -10.07 -2.72 -6.11
CA PHE A 102 -10.63 -1.96 -5.01
C PHE A 102 -10.75 -2.89 -3.80
N VAL A 103 -9.94 -2.68 -2.77
CA VAL A 103 -9.88 -3.58 -1.60
C VAL A 103 -10.16 -2.82 -0.31
N PRO A 104 -10.89 -3.41 0.66
CA PRO A 104 -11.07 -2.80 1.97
C PRO A 104 -9.73 -2.50 2.63
N ASN A 105 -9.62 -1.36 3.31
CA ASN A 105 -8.40 -1.01 4.01
C ASN A 105 -8.21 -1.93 5.23
N LEU A 106 -7.19 -2.79 5.15
CA LEU A 106 -6.79 -3.73 6.21
C LEU A 106 -6.44 -3.03 7.54
N PHE A 107 -6.00 -1.77 7.49
CA PHE A 107 -5.56 -0.98 8.64
C PHE A 107 -6.37 0.30 8.72
N SER A 108 -7.68 0.14 8.94
CA SER A 108 -8.61 1.26 9.00
C SER A 108 -8.32 2.16 10.21
N TYR A 109 -8.35 3.47 9.97
CA TYR A 109 -8.30 4.45 11.05
C TYR A 109 -9.61 4.46 11.85
N GLN A 110 -9.62 5.19 12.97
CA GLN A 110 -10.83 5.45 13.74
C GLN A 110 -11.76 6.41 12.97
N VAL A 111 -12.49 5.88 12.00
CA VAL A 111 -13.48 6.61 11.21
C VAL A 111 -14.88 6.48 11.82
N PRO A 112 -15.79 7.44 11.59
CA PRO A 112 -17.18 7.32 12.03
C PRO A 112 -17.85 6.04 11.51
N THR A 113 -18.78 5.49 12.29
CA THR A 113 -19.55 4.30 11.90
C THR A 113 -20.25 4.54 10.56
N GLY A 114 -20.19 3.54 9.66
CA GLY A 114 -20.73 3.64 8.30
C GLY A 114 -19.76 4.25 7.27
N THR A 115 -18.57 4.69 7.69
CA THR A 115 -17.53 5.10 6.75
C THR A 115 -16.86 3.87 6.14
N ASN A 116 -16.84 3.80 4.80
CA ASN A 116 -16.11 2.75 4.10
C ASN A 116 -14.75 3.28 3.62
N HIS A 117 -13.67 2.61 4.02
CA HIS A 117 -12.30 3.00 3.67
C HIS A 117 -11.66 1.90 2.82
N TYR A 118 -11.14 2.29 1.66
CA TYR A 118 -10.62 1.37 0.66
C TYR A 118 -9.26 1.82 0.13
N VAL A 119 -8.53 0.87 -0.45
CA VAL A 119 -7.28 1.09 -1.18
C VAL A 119 -7.51 0.65 -2.63
N ILE A 120 -7.02 1.45 -3.57
CA ILE A 120 -7.04 1.13 -4.98
C ILE A 120 -5.63 0.74 -5.41
N TRP A 121 -5.49 -0.46 -5.95
CA TRP A 121 -4.25 -0.93 -6.57
C TRP A 121 -4.40 -0.91 -8.08
N PHE A 122 -3.34 -0.51 -8.78
CA PHE A 122 -3.30 -0.49 -10.23
C PHE A 122 -2.20 -1.42 -10.74
N LEU A 123 -2.54 -2.22 -11.74
CA LEU A 123 -1.59 -2.89 -12.61
C LEU A 123 -1.57 -2.12 -13.92
N LEU A 124 -0.44 -1.46 -14.17
CA LEU A 124 -0.28 -0.61 -15.34
C LEU A 124 -0.16 -1.47 -16.60
N ASN A 125 -0.77 -0.99 -17.67
CA ASN A 125 -0.75 -1.65 -18.96
C ASN A 125 0.32 -0.98 -19.82
N GLY A 126 1.29 -1.76 -20.29
CA GLY A 126 2.32 -1.27 -21.21
C GLY A 126 3.47 -0.51 -20.55
N ASP A 127 4.20 0.24 -21.37
CA ASP A 127 5.42 0.98 -21.01
C ASP A 127 5.12 2.45 -20.64
N GLU A 128 3.91 2.75 -20.18
CA GLU A 128 3.58 4.10 -19.76
C GLU A 128 4.51 4.52 -18.62
N PRO A 129 5.26 5.62 -18.78
CA PRO A 129 6.13 6.10 -17.73
C PRO A 129 5.26 6.48 -16.53
N ILE A 130 5.50 5.83 -15.39
CA ILE A 130 5.00 6.32 -14.11
C ILE A 130 5.73 7.62 -13.87
N ASP A 131 5.03 8.76 -13.93
CA ASP A 131 5.59 10.00 -13.43
C ASP A 131 5.70 9.87 -11.90
N PRO A 132 6.91 9.79 -11.32
CA PRO A 132 7.06 9.64 -9.88
C PRO A 132 6.70 10.91 -9.11
N THR A 133 6.32 12.00 -9.81
CA THR A 133 6.04 13.31 -9.20
C THR A 133 4.55 13.61 -8.95
N THR A 134 3.64 12.72 -9.33
CA THR A 134 2.20 12.81 -8.98
C THR A 134 1.84 12.02 -7.73
#